data_AF-A0A9Q9JD86-F1
#
_entry.id   AF-A0A9Q9JD86-F1
#
_cell.length_a   1.000
_cell.length_b   1.000
_cell.length_c   1.000
_cell.angle_alpha   90.00
_cell.angle_beta   90.00
_cell.angle_gamma   90.00
#
_symmetry.space_group_name_H-M   'P 1'
#
loop_
_entity.id
_entity.type
_entity.pdbx_description
1 polymer ?
#
loop_
_entity_poly.entity_id
_entity_poly.type
_entity_poly.pdbx_seq_one_letter_code
_entity_poly.pdbx_strand_id
1 'polypeptide(L)'
;MVTTLQEKQIQAQSLQERGLLRRALAIWNEIARHDDSELAPIARQKQQEIAALLAQQKVEKEAAKYHCRSHVDADRQWIMTHLRNGMKPREIEGLTRRSSAFIYSCKKLLAGE
;
A
#
# COMPACT_ATOMS: atom_id res chain seq x y z
N MET A 1 -26.99 24.10 -7.79
CA MET A 1 -26.22 25.16 -7.11
C MET A 1 -24.83 25.17 -7.72
N VAL A 2 -24.38 26.31 -8.25
CA VAL A 2 -23.01 26.45 -8.75
C VAL A 2 -22.12 26.67 -7.53
N THR A 3 -21.28 25.70 -7.19
CA THR A 3 -20.31 25.85 -6.10
C THR A 3 -19.22 26.83 -6.52
N THR A 4 -18.89 27.76 -5.63
CA THR A 4 -17.87 28.78 -5.89
C THR A 4 -16.47 28.17 -5.82
N LEU A 5 -15.48 28.81 -6.46
CA LEU A 5 -14.08 28.35 -6.41
C LEU A 5 -13.53 28.32 -4.97
N GLN A 6 -14.00 29.22 -4.12
CA GLN A 6 -13.58 29.29 -2.72
C GLN A 6 -14.16 28.14 -1.88
N GLU A 7 -15.40 27.75 -2.13
CA GLU A 7 -15.98 26.54 -1.51
C GLU A 7 -15.21 25.27 -1.94
N LYS A 8 -14.84 25.20 -3.23
CA LYS A 8 -14.00 24.09 -3.74
C LYS A 8 -12.64 24.07 -3.05
N GLN A 9 -12.02 25.23 -2.81
CA GLN A 9 -10.75 25.32 -2.10
C GLN A 9 -10.86 24.75 -0.67
N ILE A 10 -11.86 25.19 0.09
CA ILE A 10 -12.10 24.73 1.47
C ILE A 10 -12.36 23.22 1.48
N GLN A 11 -13.17 22.72 0.54
CA GLN A 11 -13.46 21.30 0.41
C GLN A 11 -12.19 20.49 0.09
N ALA A 12 -11.35 20.98 -0.83
CA ALA A 12 -10.11 20.32 -1.22
C ALA A 12 -9.13 20.24 -0.05
N GLN A 13 -9.00 21.32 0.73
CA GLN A 13 -8.17 21.36 1.94
C GLN A 13 -8.67 20.36 2.99
N SER A 14 -9.97 20.38 3.30
CA SER A 14 -10.57 19.44 4.27
C SER A 14 -10.35 17.98 3.87
N LEU A 15 -10.48 17.65 2.57
CA LEU A 15 -10.21 16.29 2.08
C LEU A 15 -8.73 15.93 2.21
N GLN A 16 -7.82 16.88 1.98
CA GLN A 16 -6.38 16.65 2.12
C GLN A 16 -5.99 16.38 3.57
N GLU A 17 -6.49 17.18 4.53
CA GLU A 17 -6.26 17.00 5.96
C GLU A 17 -6.77 15.66 6.47
N ARG A 18 -7.89 15.18 5.92
CA ARG A 18 -8.45 13.85 6.22
C ARG A 18 -7.73 12.70 5.54
N GLY A 19 -6.67 12.95 4.77
CA GLY A 19 -5.93 11.94 4.01
C GLY A 19 -6.67 11.40 2.78
N LEU A 20 -7.78 12.02 2.36
CA LEU A 20 -8.54 11.65 1.17
C LEU A 20 -7.92 12.24 -0.10
N LEU A 21 -6.63 11.97 -0.29
CA LEU A 21 -5.74 12.61 -1.27
C LEU A 21 -6.26 12.54 -2.71
N ARG A 22 -6.80 11.40 -3.16
CA ARG A 22 -7.35 11.27 -4.53
C ARG A 22 -8.58 12.15 -4.75
N ARG A 23 -9.43 12.32 -3.73
CA ARG A 23 -10.61 13.18 -3.80
C ARG A 23 -10.21 14.66 -3.76
N ALA A 24 -9.26 15.01 -2.89
CA ALA A 24 -8.68 16.35 -2.86
C ALA A 24 -8.05 16.73 -4.21
N LEU A 25 -7.29 15.83 -4.83
CA LEU A 25 -6.66 16.04 -6.14
C LEU A 25 -7.67 16.35 -7.25
N ALA A 26 -8.81 15.65 -7.26
CA ALA A 26 -9.87 15.90 -8.26
C ALA A 26 -10.39 17.34 -8.17
N ILE A 27 -10.61 17.86 -6.96
CA ILE A 27 -11.09 19.22 -6.76
C ILE A 27 -10.00 20.25 -7.11
N TRP A 28 -8.75 20.01 -6.73
CA TRP A 28 -7.64 20.87 -7.16
C TRP A 28 -7.44 20.88 -8.68
N ASN A 29 -7.69 19.77 -9.38
CA ASN A 29 -7.70 19.73 -10.84
C ASN A 29 -8.82 20.58 -11.43
N GLU A 30 -10.00 20.60 -10.82
CA GLU A 30 -11.07 21.49 -11.25
C GLU A 30 -10.71 22.96 -11.03
N ILE A 31 -10.16 23.33 -9.87
CA ILE A 31 -9.76 24.70 -9.56
C ILE A 31 -8.68 25.18 -10.54
N ALA A 32 -7.68 24.35 -10.85
CA ALA A 32 -6.59 24.72 -11.76
C ALA A 32 -7.01 24.88 -13.22
N ARG A 33 -8.16 24.35 -13.65
CA ARG A 33 -8.70 24.57 -15.00
C ARG A 33 -9.24 25.98 -15.20
N HIS A 34 -9.49 26.71 -14.11
CA HIS A 34 -9.88 28.11 -14.16
C HIS A 34 -8.63 28.98 -14.11
N ASP A 35 -7.92 29.09 -15.23
CA ASP A 35 -6.63 29.80 -15.33
C ASP A 35 -6.69 31.29 -14.96
N ASP A 36 -7.87 31.93 -15.09
CA ASP A 36 -8.10 33.33 -14.69
C ASP A 36 -8.25 33.52 -13.17
N SER A 37 -8.18 32.45 -12.39
CA SER A 37 -8.32 32.51 -10.93
C SER A 37 -6.97 32.68 -10.24
N GLU A 38 -6.90 33.59 -9.26
CA GLU A 38 -5.80 33.69 -8.29
C GLU A 38 -5.51 32.36 -7.56
N LEU A 39 -6.47 31.43 -7.54
CA LEU A 39 -6.31 30.10 -6.94
C LEU A 39 -5.63 29.09 -7.86
N ALA A 40 -5.53 29.34 -9.17
CA ALA A 40 -4.88 28.44 -10.13
C ALA A 40 -3.41 28.11 -9.78
N PRO A 41 -2.53 29.07 -9.42
CA PRO A 41 -1.16 28.74 -9.00
C PRO A 41 -1.12 27.89 -7.73
N ILE A 42 -1.97 28.20 -6.74
CA ILE A 42 -2.08 27.42 -5.49
C ILE A 42 -2.55 25.99 -5.80
N ALA A 43 -3.54 25.85 -6.68
CA ALA A 43 -4.07 24.55 -7.09
C ALA A 43 -3.01 23.70 -7.78
N ARG A 44 -2.19 24.28 -8.68
CA ARG A 44 -1.07 23.60 -9.33
C ARG A 44 -0.02 23.13 -8.32
N GLN A 45 0.33 23.97 -7.34
CA GLN A 45 1.24 23.55 -6.26
C GLN A 45 0.65 22.38 -5.46
N LYS A 46 -0.63 22.47 -5.06
CA LYS A 46 -1.30 21.42 -4.29
C LYS A 46 -1.42 20.11 -5.05
N GLN A 47 -1.60 20.15 -6.37
CA GLN A 47 -1.56 18.94 -7.21
C GLN A 47 -0.20 18.24 -7.13
N GLN A 48 0.90 18.98 -7.22
CA GLN A 48 2.25 18.42 -7.13
C GLN A 48 2.51 17.79 -5.75
N GLU A 49 2.14 18.49 -4.67
CA GLU A 49 2.26 17.98 -3.30
C GLU A 49 1.47 16.67 -3.13
N ILE A 50 0.22 16.64 -3.56
CA ILE A 50 -0.63 15.45 -3.43
C ILE A 50 -0.13 14.30 -4.32
N ALA A 51 0.36 14.59 -5.53
CA ALA A 51 0.95 13.60 -6.42
C ALA A 51 2.19 12.95 -5.80
N ALA A 52 3.06 13.75 -5.18
CA ALA A 52 4.24 13.25 -4.46
C ALA A 52 3.85 12.33 -3.29
N LEU A 53 2.86 12.73 -2.49
CA LEU A 53 2.36 11.90 -1.38
C LEU A 53 1.76 10.57 -1.87
N LEU A 54 0.99 10.60 -2.95
CA LEU A 54 0.41 9.39 -3.53
C LEU A 54 1.48 8.45 -4.10
N ALA A 55 2.54 9.00 -4.71
CA ALA A 55 3.67 8.23 -5.20
C ALA A 55 4.43 7.58 -4.04
N GLN A 56 4.72 8.34 -2.97
CA GLN A 56 5.38 7.81 -1.78
C GLN A 56 4.56 6.67 -1.14
N GLN A 57 3.24 6.85 -0.95
CA GLN A 57 2.37 5.79 -0.42
C GLN A 57 2.38 4.52 -1.28
N LYS A 58 2.53 4.66 -2.60
CA LYS A 58 2.63 3.51 -3.50
C LYS A 58 3.94 2.75 -3.23
N VAL A 59 5.06 3.45 -3.14
CA VAL A 59 6.38 2.86 -2.85
C VAL A 59 6.36 2.18 -1.49
N GLU A 60 5.85 2.83 -0.45
CA GLU A 60 5.74 2.25 0.90
C GLU A 60 4.87 1.00 0.92
N LYS A 61 3.72 1.02 0.21
CA LYS A 61 2.86 -0.17 0.08
C LYS A 61 3.53 -1.30 -0.70
N GLU A 62 4.34 -0.98 -1.70
CA GLU A 62 5.11 -1.98 -2.44
C GLU A 62 6.24 -2.56 -1.59
N ALA A 63 6.97 -1.73 -0.82
CA ALA A 63 7.99 -2.18 0.11
C ALA A 63 7.41 -3.03 1.26
N ALA A 64 6.20 -2.70 1.74
CA ALA A 64 5.51 -3.47 2.78
C ALA A 64 4.92 -4.80 2.28
N LYS A 65 4.84 -5.03 0.96
CA LYS A 65 4.43 -6.33 0.42
C LYS A 65 5.54 -7.34 0.65
N TYR A 66 5.28 -8.29 1.55
CA TYR A 66 6.16 -9.44 1.74
C TYR A 66 6.24 -10.26 0.43
N HIS A 67 7.43 -10.28 -0.18
CA HIS A 67 7.66 -10.97 -1.43
C HIS A 67 8.08 -12.42 -1.15
N CYS A 68 7.10 -13.30 -1.02
CA CYS A 68 7.32 -14.71 -0.69
C CYS A 68 8.33 -15.42 -1.63
N ARG A 69 8.47 -14.97 -2.88
CA ARG A 69 9.41 -15.57 -3.84
C ARG A 69 10.89 -15.21 -3.60
N SER A 70 11.20 -14.12 -2.89
CA SER A 70 12.59 -13.71 -2.61
C SER A 70 13.16 -14.37 -1.35
N HIS A 71 12.33 -15.00 -0.53
CA HIS A 71 12.73 -15.60 0.74
C HIS A 71 12.52 -17.11 0.79
N VAL A 72 12.37 -17.77 -0.37
CA VAL A 72 12.01 -19.19 -0.46
C VAL A 72 12.92 -20.10 0.36
N ASP A 73 14.25 -19.90 0.29
CA ASP A 73 15.20 -20.77 0.99
C ASP A 73 15.25 -20.51 2.49
N ALA A 74 15.21 -19.24 2.90
CA ALA A 74 15.12 -18.86 4.32
C ALA A 74 13.80 -19.37 4.94
N ASP A 75 12.68 -19.20 4.25
CA ASP A 75 11.38 -19.70 4.68
C ASP A 75 11.38 -21.22 4.78
N ARG A 76 12.00 -21.91 3.79
CA ARG A 76 12.12 -23.37 3.79
C ARG A 76 12.90 -23.86 5.00
N GLN A 77 14.07 -23.28 5.28
CA GLN A 77 14.88 -23.64 6.45
C GLN A 77 14.10 -23.40 7.75
N TRP A 78 13.43 -22.27 7.85
CA TRP A 78 12.64 -21.92 9.04
C TRP A 78 11.46 -22.87 9.25
N ILE A 79 10.71 -23.19 8.19
CA ILE A 79 9.60 -24.17 8.21
C ILE A 79 10.13 -25.56 8.59
N MET A 80 11.24 -26.00 8.01
CA MET A 80 11.83 -27.31 8.32
C MET A 80 12.24 -27.41 9.79
N THR A 81 12.80 -26.35 10.37
CA THR A 81 13.13 -26.29 11.80
C THR A 81 11.88 -26.44 12.67
N HIS A 82 10.79 -25.73 12.36
CA HIS A 82 9.53 -25.87 13.11
C HIS A 82 8.91 -27.25 12.99
N LEU A 83 8.95 -27.85 11.79
CA LEU A 83 8.47 -29.21 11.56
C LEU A 83 9.28 -30.25 12.36
N ARG A 84 10.61 -30.11 12.42
CA ARG A 84 11.49 -30.96 13.24
C ARG A 84 11.21 -30.81 14.73
N ASN A 85 10.81 -29.61 15.17
CA ASN A 85 10.40 -29.35 16.55
C ASN A 85 8.96 -29.84 16.87
N GLY A 86 8.30 -30.55 15.95
CA GLY A 86 6.98 -31.15 16.16
C GLY A 86 5.79 -30.22 15.94
N MET A 87 6.01 -29.02 15.42
CA MET A 87 4.95 -28.04 15.18
C MET A 87 4.06 -28.46 13.99
N LYS A 88 2.74 -28.26 14.10
CA LYS A 88 1.79 -28.65 13.06
C LYS A 88 1.80 -27.65 11.90
N PRO A 89 1.58 -28.09 10.65
CA PRO A 89 1.53 -27.19 9.49
C PRO A 89 0.61 -25.97 9.64
N ARG A 90 -0.53 -26.11 10.35
CA ARG A 90 -1.45 -24.99 10.63
C ARG A 90 -0.85 -23.92 11.53
N GLU A 91 -0.04 -24.31 12.52
CA GLU A 91 0.62 -23.38 13.43
C GLU A 91 1.73 -22.61 12.69
N ILE A 92 2.46 -23.32 11.82
CA ILE A 92 3.52 -22.76 10.97
C ILE A 92 2.95 -21.78 9.95
N GLU A 93 1.77 -22.04 9.38
CA GLU A 93 1.09 -21.14 8.45
C GLU A 93 0.81 -19.77 9.07
N GLY A 94 0.37 -19.76 10.34
CA GLY A 94 0.16 -18.52 11.11
C GLY A 94 1.44 -17.73 11.38
N LEU A 95 2.58 -18.41 11.53
CA LEU A 95 3.88 -17.78 11.82
C LEU A 95 4.60 -17.28 10.58
N THR A 96 4.58 -18.06 9.50
CA THR A 96 5.45 -17.85 8.33
C THR A 96 4.76 -17.08 7.21
N ARG A 97 3.43 -16.88 7.30
CA ARG A 97 2.59 -16.32 6.20
C ARG A 97 2.76 -17.07 4.87
N ARG A 98 3.22 -18.33 4.91
CA ARG A 98 3.39 -19.20 3.76
C ARG A 98 2.15 -20.05 3.58
N SER A 99 1.82 -20.36 2.32
CA SER A 99 0.69 -21.22 2.02
C SER A 99 0.91 -22.63 2.58
N SER A 100 -0.18 -23.24 3.04
CA SER A 100 -0.20 -24.66 3.43
C SER A 100 0.50 -25.58 2.41
N ALA A 101 0.27 -25.39 1.10
CA ALA A 101 0.91 -26.18 0.05
C ALA A 101 2.46 -26.11 0.09
N PHE A 102 3.02 -24.92 0.33
CA PHE A 102 4.47 -24.77 0.45
C PHE A 102 5.02 -25.50 1.68
N ILE A 103 4.32 -25.39 2.81
CA ILE A 103 4.67 -26.05 4.07
C ILE A 103 4.64 -27.58 3.91
N TYR A 104 3.60 -28.12 3.27
CA TYR A 104 3.51 -29.56 2.98
C TYR A 104 4.61 -30.03 2.02
N SER A 105 5.05 -29.21 1.06
CA SER A 105 6.20 -29.57 0.22
C SER A 105 7.50 -29.68 1.05
N CYS A 106 7.70 -28.79 2.03
CA CYS A 106 8.83 -28.85 2.96
C CYS A 106 8.75 -30.10 3.85
N LYS A 107 7.55 -30.43 4.35
CA LYS A 107 7.30 -31.65 5.12
C LYS A 107 7.59 -32.93 4.32
N LYS A 108 7.23 -32.96 3.04
CA LYS A 108 7.52 -34.10 2.16
C LYS A 108 9.02 -34.33 1.98
N LEU A 109 9.80 -33.25 1.87
CA LEU A 109 11.26 -33.33 1.76
C LEU A 109 11.89 -33.91 3.02
N LEU A 110 11.42 -33.53 4.21
CA LEU A 110 11.88 -34.10 5.47
C LEU A 110 11.56 -35.59 5.65
N ALA A 111 10.55 -36.12 4.95
CA ALA A 111 10.17 -37.52 5.02
C ALA A 111 10.89 -38.41 3.99
N GLY A 112 11.63 -37.80 3.05
CA GLY A 112 12.42 -38.49 2.03
C GLY A 112 13.93 -38.45 2.25
N GLU A 113 14.39 -37.76 3.31
CA GLU A 113 15.72 -37.90 3.92
C GLU A 113 15.68 -38.99 5.00
#